data_AF-A0A369VMC4-F1
#
_entry.id   AF-A0A369VMC4-F1
#
_cell.length_a   1.000
_cell.length_b   1.000
_cell.length_c   1.000
_cell.angle_alpha   90.00
_cell.angle_beta   90.00
_cell.angle_gamma   90.00
#
_symmetry.space_group_name_H-M   'P 1'
#
loop_
_entity.id
_entity.type
_entity.pdbx_description
1 polymer ?
#
loop_
_entity_poly.entity_id
_entity_poly.type
_entity_poly.pdbx_seq_one_letter_code
_entity_poly.pdbx_strand_id
1 'polypeptide(L)'
;MPDTPSIAPTPPASARRGVSAWWRALAIFLLVTLFIAWATSASMVEQLKAQIAHLQTKVAAVAQVQYLSVLLDDRHMPALLVTADTQGSVLQLQRLNEVREGREDSMQLWALDGDKPPRSLGVIASTYKTLQLPAPATALAGVQELAISVEDKGGAAEGRGPRLPYLFKGGLVKKAL
;
A
#
# COMPACT_ATOMS: atom_id res chain seq x y z
N MET A 1 -31.96 44.86 -98.26
CA MET A 1 -33.14 44.45 -97.47
C MET A 1 -33.91 43.42 -98.27
N PRO A 2 -34.34 42.28 -97.71
CA PRO A 2 -34.31 41.81 -96.31
C PRO A 2 -33.17 40.78 -96.07
N ASP A 3 -32.50 40.68 -94.93
CA ASP A 3 -32.85 40.36 -93.52
C ASP A 3 -32.81 38.85 -93.19
N THR A 4 -31.89 38.55 -92.26
CA THR A 4 -31.37 37.28 -91.72
C THR A 4 -32.42 36.44 -90.94
N PRO A 5 -32.08 35.18 -90.57
CA PRO A 5 -31.56 35.02 -89.21
C PRO A 5 -30.30 34.17 -89.13
N SER A 6 -29.34 34.73 -88.38
CA SER A 6 -28.15 34.08 -87.84
C SER A 6 -28.57 33.05 -86.78
N ILE A 7 -28.17 31.80 -86.95
CA ILE A 7 -28.34 30.76 -85.93
C ILE A 7 -27.07 30.74 -85.09
N ALA A 8 -27.17 31.24 -83.86
CA ALA A 8 -26.11 31.13 -82.85
C ALA A 8 -25.99 29.66 -82.37
N PRO A 9 -24.79 29.09 -82.28
CA PRO A 9 -24.62 27.78 -81.65
C PRO A 9 -24.84 27.85 -80.14
N THR A 10 -25.53 26.83 -79.65
CA THR A 10 -26.00 26.59 -78.28
C THR A 10 -24.84 26.55 -77.27
N PRO A 11 -25.01 27.03 -76.02
CA PRO A 11 -23.97 26.91 -74.99
C PRO A 11 -23.70 25.44 -74.65
N PRO A 12 -22.45 25.05 -74.34
CA PRO A 12 -22.16 23.70 -73.88
C PRO A 12 -22.88 23.44 -72.55
N ALA A 13 -23.61 22.33 -72.50
CA ALA A 13 -24.21 21.84 -71.27
C ALA A 13 -23.13 21.69 -70.19
N SER A 14 -23.33 22.33 -69.03
CA SER A 14 -22.45 22.21 -67.87
C SER A 14 -22.32 20.75 -67.47
N ALA A 15 -21.21 20.12 -67.85
CA ALA A 15 -20.86 18.78 -67.42
C ALA A 15 -20.79 18.79 -65.89
N ARG A 16 -21.81 18.20 -65.24
CA ARG A 16 -21.80 17.97 -63.79
C ARG A 16 -20.57 17.12 -63.51
N ARG A 17 -19.55 17.74 -62.91
CA ARG A 17 -18.34 17.07 -62.42
C ARG A 17 -18.74 16.22 -61.21
N GLY A 18 -19.34 15.07 -61.48
CA GLY A 18 -19.65 14.06 -60.48
C GLY A 18 -18.38 13.30 -60.16
N VAL A 19 -18.04 13.22 -58.87
CA VAL A 19 -17.04 12.26 -58.39
C VAL A 19 -17.46 10.84 -58.80
N SER A 20 -16.53 10.08 -59.40
CA SER A 20 -16.83 8.73 -59.89
C SER A 20 -17.31 7.85 -58.74
N ALA A 21 -18.22 6.91 -59.04
CA ALA A 21 -18.80 6.01 -58.04
C ALA A 21 -17.71 5.25 -57.24
N TRP A 22 -16.57 4.97 -57.88
CA TRP A 22 -15.41 4.35 -57.26
C TRP A 22 -14.75 5.22 -56.19
N TRP A 23 -14.55 6.52 -56.45
CA TRP A 23 -13.99 7.46 -55.48
C TRP A 23 -14.93 7.66 -54.28
N ARG A 24 -16.25 7.60 -54.51
CA ARG A 24 -17.26 7.64 -53.44
C ARG A 24 -17.19 6.37 -52.58
N ALA A 25 -17.06 5.20 -53.19
CA ALA A 25 -16.90 3.94 -52.47
C ALA A 25 -15.61 3.92 -51.63
N LEU A 26 -14.49 4.41 -52.19
CA LEU A 26 -13.22 4.52 -51.49
C LEU A 26 -13.30 5.48 -50.30
N ALA A 27 -13.94 6.64 -50.48
CA ALA A 27 -14.15 7.60 -49.40
C ALA A 27 -15.01 7.03 -48.27
N ILE A 28 -16.08 6.30 -48.59
CA ILE A 28 -16.94 5.63 -47.60
C ILE A 28 -16.13 4.57 -46.84
N PHE A 29 -15.33 3.76 -47.54
CA PHE A 29 -14.48 2.75 -46.90
C PHE A 29 -13.46 3.37 -45.94
N LEU A 30 -12.80 4.47 -46.34
CA LEU A 30 -11.88 5.21 -45.47
C LEU A 30 -12.58 5.82 -44.25
N LEU A 31 -13.80 6.33 -44.41
CA LEU A 31 -14.57 6.91 -43.31
C LEU A 31 -15.02 5.83 -42.32
N VAL A 32 -15.46 4.66 -42.81
CA VAL A 32 -15.82 3.51 -41.99
C VAL A 32 -14.61 2.97 -41.23
N THR A 33 -13.46 2.81 -41.88
CA THR A 33 -12.23 2.34 -41.23
C THR A 33 -11.72 3.33 -40.18
N LEU A 34 -11.78 4.64 -40.44
CA LEU A 34 -11.47 5.67 -39.46
C LEU A 34 -12.43 5.62 -38.26
N PHE A 35 -13.72 5.40 -38.50
CA PHE A 35 -14.72 5.30 -37.44
C PHE A 35 -14.50 4.06 -36.54
N ILE A 36 -14.13 2.92 -37.14
CA ILE A 36 -13.80 1.68 -36.42
C ILE A 36 -12.49 1.84 -35.62
N ALA A 37 -11.46 2.46 -36.21
CA ALA A 37 -10.19 2.76 -35.53
C ALA A 37 -10.37 3.73 -34.35
N TRP A 38 -11.29 4.68 -34.46
CA TRP A 38 -11.60 5.62 -33.39
C TRP A 38 -12.38 4.95 -32.25
N ALA A 39 -13.35 4.10 -32.56
CA ALA A 39 -14.14 3.36 -31.57
C ALA A 39 -13.30 2.39 -30.72
N THR A 40 -12.22 1.84 -31.26
CA THR A 40 -11.32 0.91 -30.54
C THR A 40 -10.32 1.62 -29.62
N SER A 41 -10.01 2.90 -29.87
CA SER A 41 -9.03 3.67 -29.08
C SER A 41 -9.56 4.12 -27.70
N ALA A 42 -10.87 4.31 -27.56
CA ALA A 42 -11.48 4.77 -26.31
C ALA A 42 -11.50 3.70 -25.20
N SER A 43 -11.55 2.41 -25.57
CA SER A 43 -11.77 1.33 -24.61
C SER A 43 -10.51 0.99 -23.79
N MET A 44 -9.32 1.05 -24.39
CA MET A 44 -8.07 0.76 -23.67
C MET A 44 -7.71 1.84 -22.64
N VAL A 45 -8.02 3.12 -22.91
CA VAL A 45 -7.69 4.25 -22.02
C VAL A 45 -8.50 4.17 -20.72
N GLU A 46 -9.77 3.78 -20.78
CA GLU A 46 -10.60 3.61 -19.60
C GLU A 46 -10.17 2.39 -18.75
N GLN A 47 -9.76 1.30 -19.40
CA GLN A 47 -9.25 0.12 -18.71
C GLN A 47 -7.89 0.37 -18.03
N LEU A 48 -7.05 1.24 -18.61
CA LEU A 48 -5.80 1.73 -17.99
C LEU A 48 -6.09 2.63 -16.78
N LYS A 49 -7.07 3.55 -16.87
CA LYS A 49 -7.47 4.43 -15.75
C LYS A 49 -8.02 3.64 -14.56
N ALA A 50 -8.85 2.65 -14.80
CA ALA A 50 -9.39 1.78 -13.76
C ALA A 50 -8.29 0.98 -13.04
N GLN A 51 -7.28 0.52 -13.78
CA GLN A 51 -6.13 -0.17 -13.18
C GLN A 51 -5.27 0.79 -12.34
N ILE A 52 -5.01 2.00 -12.82
CA ILE A 52 -4.24 3.01 -12.05
C ILE A 52 -4.94 3.38 -10.75
N ALA A 53 -6.27 3.59 -10.77
CA ALA A 53 -7.03 3.89 -9.55
C ALA A 53 -6.94 2.75 -8.52
N HIS A 54 -7.03 1.49 -8.97
CA HIS A 54 -6.91 0.35 -8.08
C HIS A 54 -5.50 0.19 -7.48
N LEU A 55 -4.45 0.50 -8.26
CA LEU A 55 -3.07 0.53 -7.77
C LEU A 55 -2.80 1.71 -6.81
N GLN A 56 -3.33 2.90 -7.09
CA GLN A 56 -3.23 4.06 -6.18
C GLN A 56 -3.88 3.78 -4.82
N THR A 57 -4.99 3.04 -4.80
CA THR A 57 -5.66 2.64 -3.55
C THR A 57 -4.79 1.69 -2.71
N LYS A 58 -3.97 0.84 -3.35
CA LYS A 58 -3.02 -0.05 -2.64
C LYS A 58 -1.77 0.68 -2.16
N VAL A 59 -1.33 1.73 -2.87
CA VAL A 59 -0.17 2.55 -2.46
C VAL A 59 -0.52 3.48 -1.28
N ALA A 60 -1.73 4.02 -1.22
CA ALA A 60 -2.20 4.77 -0.05
C ALA A 60 -2.38 3.88 1.21
N ALA A 61 -2.53 2.57 1.02
CA ALA A 61 -2.67 1.58 2.08
C ALA A 61 -1.37 0.84 2.42
N VAL A 62 -0.19 1.36 2.02
CA VAL A 62 1.08 0.85 2.55
C VAL A 62 1.12 1.22 4.03
N ALA A 63 0.94 0.23 4.89
CA ALA A 63 1.08 0.39 6.34
C ALA A 63 2.42 1.06 6.63
N GLN A 64 2.37 2.34 7.00
CA GLN A 64 3.56 3.08 7.34
C GLN A 64 3.96 2.65 8.76
N VAL A 65 5.08 1.93 8.87
CA VAL A 65 5.67 1.60 10.17
C VAL A 65 6.06 2.92 10.86
N GLN A 66 5.41 3.23 11.97
CA GLN A 66 5.64 4.45 12.74
C GLN A 66 6.67 4.24 13.84
N TYR A 67 6.60 3.09 14.51
CA TYR A 67 7.49 2.76 15.62
C TYR A 67 8.28 1.49 15.33
N LEU A 68 9.54 1.51 15.72
CA LEU A 68 10.49 0.42 15.57
C LEU A 68 11.32 0.30 16.84
N SER A 69 11.53 -0.91 17.34
CA SER A 69 12.54 -1.17 18.37
C SER A 69 13.25 -2.49 18.09
N VAL A 70 14.58 -2.46 18.17
CA VAL A 70 15.39 -3.67 18.16
C VAL A 70 15.73 -3.99 19.61
N LEU A 71 15.15 -5.06 20.13
CA LEU A 71 15.41 -5.58 21.45
C LEU A 71 16.66 -6.45 21.42
N LEU A 72 17.62 -6.08 22.25
CA LEU A 72 18.91 -6.73 22.41
C LEU A 72 18.90 -7.67 23.63
N ASP A 73 19.67 -8.74 23.59
CA ASP A 73 19.93 -9.62 24.72
C ASP A 73 21.01 -9.10 25.68
N ASP A 74 21.32 -9.88 26.72
CA ASP A 74 22.36 -9.58 27.71
C ASP A 74 23.76 -9.43 27.08
N ARG A 75 23.99 -10.08 25.94
CA ARG A 75 25.22 -9.99 25.12
C ARG A 75 25.16 -8.86 24.09
N HIS A 76 24.12 -8.03 24.14
CA HIS A 76 23.90 -6.91 23.23
C HIS A 76 23.71 -7.33 21.75
N MET A 77 23.26 -8.58 21.54
CA MET A 77 22.95 -9.11 20.22
C MET A 77 21.46 -8.90 19.90
N PRO A 78 21.09 -8.59 18.64
CA PRO A 78 19.70 -8.46 18.23
C PRO A 78 18.92 -9.76 18.43
N ALA A 79 17.92 -9.73 19.32
CA ALA A 79 17.10 -10.88 19.65
C ALA A 79 15.69 -10.78 19.04
N LEU A 80 15.09 -9.59 19.08
CA LEU A 80 13.73 -9.38 18.64
C LEU A 80 13.52 -7.99 18.03
N LEU A 81 12.76 -7.91 16.95
CA LEU A 81 12.34 -6.68 16.30
C LEU A 81 10.88 -6.42 16.61
N VAL A 82 10.55 -5.24 17.12
CA VAL A 82 9.17 -4.79 17.34
C VAL A 82 8.85 -3.70 16.33
N THR A 83 7.78 -3.86 15.57
CA THR A 83 7.24 -2.84 14.67
C THR A 83 5.79 -2.52 15.03
N ALA A 84 5.42 -1.26 14.87
CA ALA A 84 4.03 -0.81 14.98
C ALA A 84 3.65 0.05 13.78
N ASP A 85 2.53 -0.31 13.15
CA ASP A 85 1.96 0.41 12.03
C ASP A 85 1.11 1.60 12.52
N THR A 86 1.09 2.72 11.79
CA THR A 86 0.34 3.94 12.17
C THR A 86 -1.15 3.70 12.42
N GLN A 87 -1.77 2.81 11.66
CA GLN A 87 -3.19 2.46 11.72
C GLN A 87 -3.42 1.12 12.43
N GLY A 88 -2.34 0.48 12.90
CA GLY A 88 -2.38 -0.88 13.46
C GLY A 88 -2.82 -0.91 14.92
N SER A 89 -3.69 -1.87 15.24
CA SER A 89 -4.01 -2.27 16.61
C SER A 89 -3.13 -3.45 17.09
N VAL A 90 -2.11 -3.79 16.32
CA VAL A 90 -1.21 -4.91 16.57
C VAL A 90 0.24 -4.47 16.47
N LEU A 91 1.05 -4.93 17.42
CA LEU A 91 2.50 -4.85 17.36
C LEU A 91 3.01 -6.13 16.72
N GLN A 92 3.85 -6.02 15.71
CA GLN A 92 4.51 -7.18 15.12
C GLN A 92 5.86 -7.39 15.81
N LEU A 93 6.07 -8.59 16.32
CA LEU A 93 7.27 -9.00 17.04
C LEU A 93 7.95 -10.07 16.19
N GLN A 94 9.03 -9.70 15.50
CA GLN A 94 9.80 -10.61 14.68
C GLN A 94 11.06 -11.05 15.43
N ARG A 95 11.18 -12.36 15.65
CA ARG A 95 12.34 -12.95 16.30
C ARG A 95 13.53 -12.97 15.34
N LEU A 96 14.68 -12.51 15.82
CA LEU A 96 15.94 -12.43 15.08
C LEU A 96 16.94 -13.51 15.50
N ASN A 97 16.82 -14.03 16.72
CA ASN A 97 17.65 -15.10 17.25
C ASN A 97 17.03 -16.50 17.06
N GLU A 98 17.87 -17.54 17.08
CA GLU A 98 17.40 -18.94 17.06
C GLU A 98 17.30 -19.56 18.46
N VAL A 99 17.60 -18.77 19.50
CA VAL A 99 17.50 -19.20 20.89
C VAL A 99 16.02 -19.33 21.25
N ARG A 100 15.64 -20.52 21.70
CA ARG A 100 14.30 -20.82 22.20
C ARG A 100 14.31 -20.58 23.71
N GLU A 101 13.69 -19.51 24.17
CA GLU A 101 13.42 -19.31 25.59
C GLU A 101 12.53 -20.45 26.10
N GLY A 102 12.65 -20.78 27.39
CA GLY A 102 12.01 -21.95 28.00
C GLY A 102 10.55 -22.13 27.57
N ARG A 103 10.21 -23.33 27.12
CA ARG A 103 8.89 -23.66 26.51
C ARG A 103 7.68 -23.39 27.41
N GLU A 104 7.88 -23.18 28.71
CA GLU A 104 6.80 -23.14 29.70
C GLU A 104 6.52 -21.73 30.25
N ASP A 105 7.37 -20.75 29.97
CA ASP A 105 7.23 -19.42 30.55
C ASP A 105 6.57 -18.43 29.58
N SER A 106 5.67 -17.60 30.12
CA SER A 106 5.02 -16.53 29.35
C SER A 106 5.94 -15.31 29.32
N MET A 107 6.29 -14.83 28.13
CA MET A 107 7.04 -13.58 28.01
C MET A 107 6.08 -12.41 28.02
N GLN A 108 6.49 -11.27 28.57
CA GLN A 108 5.67 -10.06 28.58
C GLN A 108 6.42 -8.88 27.98
N LEU A 109 5.75 -8.14 27.10
CA LEU A 109 6.26 -6.89 26.55
C LEU A 109 5.91 -5.72 27.47
N TRP A 110 6.89 -4.86 27.72
CA TRP A 110 6.78 -3.68 28.55
C TRP A 110 7.17 -2.43 27.78
N ALA A 111 6.42 -1.36 28.01
CA ALA A 111 6.76 0.00 27.64
C ALA A 111 7.44 0.71 28.82
N LEU A 112 8.62 1.26 28.56
CA LEU A 112 9.43 2.00 29.52
C LEU A 112 9.51 3.48 29.11
N ASP A 113 9.22 4.36 30.05
CA ASP A 113 9.26 5.82 29.85
C ASP A 113 10.12 6.45 30.95
N GLY A 114 11.43 6.20 30.88
CA GLY A 114 12.42 6.67 31.84
C GLY A 114 12.11 6.17 33.25
N ASP A 115 11.85 7.09 34.17
CA ASP A 115 11.62 6.81 35.60
C ASP A 115 10.18 6.38 35.93
N LYS A 116 9.27 6.34 34.95
CA LYS A 116 7.90 5.89 35.17
C LYS A 116 7.82 4.36 35.33
N PRO A 117 6.84 3.85 36.10
CA PRO A 117 6.66 2.42 36.25
C PRO A 117 6.45 1.74 34.87
N PRO A 118 7.05 0.56 34.64
CA PRO A 118 6.88 -0.19 33.40
C PRO A 118 5.40 -0.46 33.12
N ARG A 119 4.95 -0.16 31.90
CA ARG A 119 3.56 -0.41 31.49
C ARG A 119 3.50 -1.72 30.70
N SER A 120 2.62 -2.62 31.09
CA SER A 120 2.39 -3.84 30.32
C SER A 120 1.75 -3.51 28.97
N LEU A 121 2.35 -4.03 27.90
CA LEU A 121 1.78 -4.00 26.55
C LEU A 121 1.10 -5.32 26.18
N GLY A 122 1.37 -6.38 26.94
CA GLY A 122 0.69 -7.66 26.81
C GLY A 122 1.63 -8.86 26.81
N VAL A 123 1.01 -10.04 26.82
CA VAL A 123 1.69 -11.33 26.98
C VAL A 123 1.96 -11.97 25.63
N ILE A 124 3.20 -12.39 25.45
CA ILE A 124 3.75 -13.07 24.29
C ILE A 124 3.66 -14.58 24.56
N ALA A 125 2.64 -15.23 23.99
CA ALA A 125 2.33 -16.63 24.26
C ALA A 125 2.89 -17.62 23.22
N SER A 126 3.71 -17.18 22.26
CA SER A 126 3.92 -17.95 21.02
C SER A 126 5.35 -18.42 20.75
N THR A 127 5.45 -19.61 20.13
CA THR A 127 6.68 -20.26 19.66
C THR A 127 7.04 -19.87 18.20
N TYR A 128 6.25 -19.05 17.53
CA TYR A 128 6.45 -18.71 16.11
C TYR A 128 7.55 -17.65 15.89
N LYS A 129 8.13 -17.60 14.67
CA LYS A 129 9.18 -16.62 14.30
C LYS A 129 8.64 -15.18 14.23
N THR A 130 7.38 -15.00 13.85
CA THR A 130 6.71 -13.69 13.86
C THR A 130 5.46 -13.79 14.71
N LEU A 131 5.34 -12.89 15.67
CA LEU A 131 4.27 -12.84 16.64
C LEU A 131 3.50 -11.53 16.45
N GLN A 132 2.20 -11.57 16.71
CA GLN A 132 1.36 -10.39 16.72
C GLN A 132 0.83 -10.21 18.14
N LEU A 133 1.11 -9.07 18.74
CA LEU A 133 0.60 -8.71 20.05
C LEU A 133 -0.51 -7.67 19.88
N PRO A 134 -1.74 -7.94 20.36
CA PRO A 134 -2.82 -6.96 20.34
C PRO A 134 -2.48 -5.78 21.26
N ALA A 135 -1.98 -4.70 20.68
CA ALA A 135 -1.71 -3.45 21.37
C ALA A 135 -1.72 -2.30 20.35
N PRO A 136 -2.46 -1.22 20.61
CA PRO A 136 -2.53 -0.09 19.70
C PRO A 136 -1.20 0.69 19.69
N ALA A 137 -0.84 1.27 18.54
CA ALA A 137 0.35 2.12 18.44
C ALA A 137 0.33 3.32 19.41
N THR A 138 -0.85 3.77 19.84
CA THR A 138 -1.00 4.81 20.87
C THR A 138 -0.46 4.40 22.24
N ALA A 139 -0.39 3.10 22.54
CA ALA A 139 0.24 2.60 23.76
C ALA A 139 1.76 2.85 23.78
N LEU A 140 2.37 3.07 22.62
CA LEU A 140 3.79 3.41 22.45
C LEU A 140 4.07 4.92 22.46
N ALA A 141 3.04 5.76 22.57
CA ALA A 141 3.22 7.21 22.56
C ALA A 141 3.97 7.67 23.82
N GLY A 142 5.10 8.36 23.61
CA GLY A 142 5.98 8.84 24.69
C GLY A 142 6.87 7.77 25.30
N VAL A 143 6.83 6.53 24.80
CA VAL A 143 7.70 5.44 25.25
C VAL A 143 9.11 5.65 24.69
N GLN A 144 10.12 5.47 25.54
CA GLN A 144 11.52 5.65 25.18
C GLN A 144 12.20 4.31 24.88
N GLU A 145 11.83 3.27 25.61
CA GLU A 145 12.41 1.94 25.47
C GLU A 145 11.32 0.86 25.59
N LEU A 146 11.56 -0.27 24.94
CA LEU A 146 10.79 -1.49 25.11
C LEU A 146 11.65 -2.53 25.81
N ALA A 147 10.99 -3.40 26.58
CA ALA A 147 11.65 -4.52 27.23
C ALA A 147 10.76 -5.75 27.30
N ILE A 148 11.39 -6.92 27.37
CA ILE A 148 10.71 -8.20 27.59
C ILE A 148 11.24 -8.81 28.89
N SER A 149 10.32 -9.25 29.76
CA SER A 149 10.64 -10.10 30.91
C SER A 149 9.95 -11.45 30.79
N VAL A 150 10.48 -12.41 31.53
CA VAL A 150 9.85 -13.71 31.74
C VAL A 150 8.89 -13.60 32.93
N GLU A 151 7.65 -14.02 32.75
CA GLU A 151 6.58 -13.94 33.74
C GLU A 151 5.97 -15.33 34.01
N ASP A 152 5.21 -15.43 35.09
CA ASP A 152 4.42 -16.62 35.39
C ASP A 152 3.38 -16.86 34.28
N LYS A 153 2.85 -18.09 34.20
CA LYS A 153 1.84 -18.45 33.19
C LYS A 153 0.65 -17.49 33.22
N GLY A 154 0.42 -16.80 32.10
CA GLY A 154 -0.64 -15.78 31.98
C GLY A 154 -0.15 -14.33 32.11
N GLY A 155 1.15 -14.12 32.34
CA GLY A 155 1.77 -12.80 32.43
C GLY A 155 1.79 -12.20 33.83
N ALA A 156 2.33 -10.98 33.92
CA ALA A 156 2.35 -10.21 35.14
C ALA A 156 0.95 -9.68 35.51
N ALA A 157 0.69 -9.58 36.82
CA ALA A 157 -0.52 -8.97 37.33
C ALA A 157 -0.64 -7.50 36.87
N GLU A 158 -1.87 -7.06 36.56
CA GLU A 158 -2.13 -5.70 36.09
C GLU A 158 -1.64 -4.66 37.10
N GLY A 159 -0.91 -3.64 36.61
CA GLY A 159 -0.33 -2.59 37.45
C GLY A 159 0.90 -3.00 38.27
N ARG A 160 1.35 -4.25 38.19
CA ARG A 160 2.60 -4.71 38.80
C ARG A 160 3.74 -4.65 37.77
N GLY A 161 4.94 -4.30 38.23
CA GLY A 161 6.15 -4.32 37.42
C GLY A 161 6.61 -5.75 37.06
N PRO A 162 7.67 -5.88 36.26
CA PRO A 162 8.22 -7.17 35.87
C PRO A 162 8.69 -7.96 37.08
N ARG A 163 8.42 -9.26 37.09
CA ARG A 163 8.82 -10.15 38.18
C ARG A 163 10.31 -10.49 38.12
N LEU A 164 10.79 -10.78 36.93
CA LEU A 164 12.19 -11.12 36.65
C LEU A 164 12.90 -9.97 35.94
N PRO A 165 14.25 -9.94 35.97
CA PRO A 165 15.02 -9.01 35.16
C PRO A 165 14.63 -9.08 33.69
N TYR A 166 14.82 -7.98 32.98
CA TYR A 166 14.57 -7.93 31.55
C TYR A 166 15.50 -8.87 30.79
N LEU A 167 14.92 -9.75 29.99
CA LEU A 167 15.63 -10.64 29.09
C LEU A 167 16.10 -9.88 27.85
N PHE A 168 15.24 -9.03 27.30
CA PHE A 168 15.55 -8.20 26.14
C PHE A 168 15.19 -6.75 26.39
N LYS A 169 15.98 -5.81 25.86
CA LYS A 169 15.72 -4.37 25.98
C LYS A 169 16.21 -3.61 24.74
N GLY A 170 15.53 -2.54 24.38
CA GLY A 170 15.92 -1.72 23.24
C GLY A 170 15.21 -0.37 23.19
N GLY A 171 15.88 0.63 22.62
CA GLY A 171 15.29 1.95 22.39
C GLY A 171 14.15 1.89 21.38
N LEU A 172 13.11 2.70 21.60
CA LEU A 172 12.01 2.87 20.67
C LEU A 172 12.31 4.05 19.74
N VAL A 173 12.32 3.78 18.44
CA VAL A 173 12.51 4.78 17.40
C VAL A 173 11.17 5.07 16.76
N LYS A 174 10.78 6.35 16.79
CA LYS A 174 9.66 6.86 16.01
C LYS A 174 10.18 7.37 14.67
N LYS A 175 9.70 6.80 13.58
CA LYS A 175 10.01 7.27 12.23
C LYS A 175 9.40 8.66 12.04
N ALA A 176 10.21 9.62 11.58
CA ALA A 176 9.71 10.88 11.06
C ALA A 176 8.98 10.60 9.73
N LEU A 177 7.67 10.82 9.71
CA LEU A 177 6.80 10.67 8.53
C LEU A 177 6.65 12.02 7.83
#